data_AF-A0A150MR66-F1
#
_entry.id   AF-A0A150MR66-F1
#
_cell.length_a   1.000
_cell.length_b   1.000
_cell.length_c   1.000
_cell.angle_alpha   90.00
_cell.angle_beta   90.00
_cell.angle_gamma   90.00
#
_symmetry.space_group_name_H-M   'P 1'
#
loop_
_entity.id
_entity.type
_entity.pdbx_description
1 polymer ?
#
loop_
_entity_poly.entity_id
_entity_poly.type
_entity_poly.pdbx_seq_one_letter_code
_entity_poly.pdbx_strand_id
1 'polypeptide(L)'
;MKKYGLSVHESAALVIGRRGLGHQERLPKELIDIIKTKVKRHLIAVLGSMEESYKQSKSGKKQRQYIAMMLRKIENFKQEHEWSLWNILHKFCWLNQYQIQLREV
;
A
#
# COMPACT_ATOMS: atom_id res chain seq x y z
N MET A 1 19.29 -9.92 -12.17
CA MET A 1 18.31 -10.30 -13.21
C MET A 1 17.63 -9.02 -13.72
N LYS A 2 17.79 -8.68 -15.00
CA LYS A 2 17.16 -7.49 -15.62
C LYS A 2 15.71 -7.84 -15.97
N LYS A 3 14.73 -7.11 -15.44
CA LYS A 3 13.31 -7.29 -15.81
C LYS A 3 12.98 -6.21 -16.84
N TYR A 4 12.45 -6.61 -18.00
CA TYR A 4 12.20 -5.70 -19.13
C TYR A 4 13.45 -4.97 -19.66
N GLY A 5 14.63 -5.59 -19.55
CA GLY A 5 15.89 -5.02 -20.04
C GLY A 5 16.54 -3.99 -19.11
N LEU A 6 15.91 -3.64 -17.99
CA LEU A 6 16.43 -2.69 -17.00
C LEU A 6 16.86 -3.39 -15.71
N SER A 7 17.94 -2.91 -15.11
CA SER A 7 18.32 -3.20 -13.73
C SER A 7 17.47 -2.38 -12.75
N VAL A 8 17.54 -2.77 -11.47
CA VAL A 8 16.84 -2.05 -10.38
C VAL A 8 17.34 -0.61 -10.27
N HIS A 9 18.66 -0.39 -10.41
CA HIS A 9 19.27 0.94 -10.34
C HIS A 9 18.88 1.83 -11.52
N GLU A 10 18.88 1.29 -12.75
CA GLU A 10 18.43 2.01 -13.94
C GLU A 10 16.94 2.37 -13.83
N SER A 11 16.12 1.45 -13.30
CA SER A 11 14.70 1.71 -13.03
C SER A 11 14.52 2.84 -12.00
N ALA A 12 15.31 2.84 -10.93
CA ALA A 12 15.27 3.89 -9.90
C ALA A 12 15.72 5.25 -10.45
N ALA A 13 16.81 5.28 -11.24
CA ALA A 13 17.30 6.50 -11.88
C ALA A 13 16.26 7.09 -12.84
N LEU A 14 15.58 6.25 -13.63
CA LEU A 14 14.51 6.65 -14.54
C LEU A 14 13.33 7.29 -13.78
N VAL A 15 12.91 6.67 -12.68
CA VAL A 15 11.85 7.16 -11.78
C VAL A 15 12.22 8.54 -11.22
N ILE A 16 13.43 8.69 -10.67
CA ILE A 16 13.92 9.97 -10.14
C ILE A 16 13.97 11.05 -11.22
N GLY A 17 14.50 10.73 -12.41
CA GLY A 17 14.57 11.67 -13.54
C GLY A 17 13.18 12.14 -13.97
N ARG A 18 12.20 11.23 -14.07
CA ARG A 18 10.81 11.58 -14.41
C ARG A 18 10.17 12.50 -13.38
N ARG A 19 10.45 12.30 -12.08
CA ARG A 19 9.99 13.21 -11.01
C ARG A 19 10.60 14.60 -11.14
N GLY A 20 11.91 14.67 -11.45
CA GLY A 20 12.59 15.95 -11.69
C GLY A 20 12.00 16.73 -12.87
N LEU A 21 11.40 16.04 -13.84
CA LEU A 21 10.71 16.61 -15.00
C LEU A 21 9.22 16.92 -14.76
N GLY A 22 8.71 16.74 -13.54
CA GLY A 22 7.32 17.05 -13.18
C GLY A 22 6.29 16.01 -13.67
N HIS A 23 6.72 14.83 -14.13
CA HIS A 23 5.79 13.76 -14.45
C HIS A 23 5.21 13.13 -13.18
N GLN A 24 3.88 12.94 -13.16
CA GLN A 24 3.21 12.13 -12.15
C GLN A 24 3.44 10.63 -12.39
N GLU A 25 3.71 9.89 -11.31
CA GLU A 25 4.05 8.47 -11.37
C GLU A 25 2.82 7.59 -11.19
N ARG A 26 2.27 7.19 -12.33
CA ARG A 26 1.08 6.32 -12.32
C ARG A 26 1.41 4.96 -11.71
N LEU A 27 0.65 4.60 -10.68
CA LEU A 27 0.59 3.22 -10.20
C LEU A 27 0.00 2.32 -11.30
N PRO A 28 0.60 1.15 -11.58
CA PRO A 28 0.00 0.17 -12.49
C PRO A 28 -1.44 -0.19 -12.07
N LYS A 29 -2.34 -0.35 -13.03
CA LYS A 29 -3.77 -0.66 -12.75
C LYS A 29 -3.92 -1.94 -11.92
N GLU A 30 -3.11 -2.94 -12.20
CA GLU A 30 -3.06 -4.21 -11.45
C GLU A 30 -2.73 -3.99 -9.97
N LEU A 31 -1.80 -3.08 -9.68
CA LEU A 31 -1.41 -2.74 -8.33
C LEU A 31 -2.54 -2.03 -7.57
N ILE A 32 -3.24 -1.13 -8.25
CA ILE A 32 -4.43 -0.45 -7.72
C ILE A 32 -5.52 -1.48 -7.39
N ASP A 33 -5.74 -2.43 -8.28
CA ASP A 33 -6.74 -3.49 -8.09
C ASP A 33 -6.39 -4.36 -6.88
N ILE A 34 -5.12 -4.75 -6.73
CA ILE A 34 -4.63 -5.52 -5.58
C ILE A 34 -4.87 -4.75 -4.26
N ILE A 35 -4.61 -3.44 -4.22
CA ILE A 35 -4.86 -2.63 -3.01
C ILE A 35 -6.37 -2.61 -2.70
N LYS A 36 -7.20 -2.35 -3.70
CA LYS A 36 -8.65 -2.21 -3.51
C LYS A 36 -9.34 -3.53 -3.15
N THR A 37 -8.81 -4.65 -3.63
CA THR A 37 -9.41 -5.97 -3.41
C THR A 37 -8.77 -6.66 -2.22
N LYS A 38 -7.47 -6.98 -2.29
CA LYS A 38 -6.77 -7.80 -1.29
C LYS A 38 -6.46 -7.02 -0.02
N VAL A 39 -5.82 -5.85 -0.14
CA VAL A 39 -5.39 -5.06 1.03
C VAL A 39 -6.61 -4.54 1.79
N LYS A 40 -7.61 -3.99 1.10
CA LYS A 40 -8.86 -3.53 1.74
C LYS A 40 -9.53 -4.66 2.55
N ARG A 41 -9.70 -5.85 1.96
CA ARG A 41 -10.31 -7.00 2.64
C ARG A 41 -9.50 -7.43 3.86
N HIS A 42 -8.18 -7.48 3.73
CA HIS A 42 -7.30 -7.82 4.85
C HIS A 42 -7.43 -6.82 6.01
N LEU A 43 -7.43 -5.52 5.73
CA LEU A 43 -7.62 -4.49 6.78
C LEU A 43 -8.97 -4.58 7.48
N ILE A 44 -10.05 -4.90 6.74
CA ILE A 44 -11.38 -5.14 7.31
C ILE A 44 -11.37 -6.39 8.20
N ALA A 45 -10.73 -7.47 7.76
CA ALA A 45 -10.60 -8.69 8.54
C ALA A 45 -9.83 -8.45 9.84
N VAL A 46 -8.72 -7.71 9.80
CA VAL A 46 -7.92 -7.33 10.97
C VAL A 46 -8.75 -6.50 11.97
N LEU A 47 -9.59 -5.58 11.50
CA LEU A 47 -10.51 -4.84 12.38
C LEU A 47 -11.58 -5.74 13.02
N GLY A 48 -12.07 -6.72 12.27
CA GLY A 48 -13.07 -7.69 12.73
C GLY A 48 -12.52 -8.67 13.75
N SER A 49 -11.26 -9.11 13.60
CA SER A 49 -10.61 -10.09 14.48
C SER A 49 -10.05 -9.51 15.77
N MET A 50 -10.09 -8.18 15.96
CA MET A 50 -9.63 -7.56 17.21
C MET A 50 -10.56 -7.89 18.39
N GLU A 51 -9.98 -8.32 19.51
CA GLU A 51 -10.70 -8.52 20.77
C GLU A 51 -11.28 -7.20 21.31
N GLU A 52 -12.50 -7.25 21.87
CA GLU A 52 -13.18 -6.06 22.40
C GLU A 52 -12.44 -5.40 23.58
N SER A 53 -11.81 -6.22 24.44
CA SER A 53 -10.92 -5.76 25.51
C SER A 53 -9.75 -4.93 24.96
N TYR A 54 -9.12 -5.42 23.89
CA TYR A 54 -8.02 -4.74 23.22
C TYR A 54 -8.50 -3.45 22.53
N LYS A 55 -9.68 -3.44 21.89
CA LYS A 55 -10.25 -2.25 21.25
C LYS A 55 -10.45 -1.09 22.23
N GLN A 56 -10.72 -1.36 23.50
CA GLN A 56 -10.91 -0.34 24.53
C GLN A 56 -9.59 0.26 25.05
N SER A 57 -8.48 -0.47 24.91
CA SER A 57 -7.14 -0.03 25.29
C SER A 57 -6.64 1.18 24.46
N LYS A 58 -5.67 1.92 25.00
CA LYS A 58 -5.07 3.07 24.30
C LYS A 58 -4.34 2.66 23.00
N SER A 59 -3.70 1.49 22.99
CA SER A 59 -3.04 0.93 21.80
C SER A 59 -4.05 0.48 20.75
N GLY A 60 -5.10 -0.25 21.14
CA GLY A 60 -6.15 -0.69 20.22
C GLY A 60 -6.91 0.47 19.58
N LYS A 61 -7.22 1.53 20.34
CA LYS A 61 -7.81 2.76 19.78
C LYS A 61 -6.93 3.39 18.70
N LYS A 62 -5.62 3.50 18.94
CA LYS A 62 -4.65 4.02 17.96
C LYS A 62 -4.59 3.15 16.71
N GLN A 63 -4.55 1.82 16.87
CA GLN A 63 -4.49 0.89 15.75
C GLN A 63 -5.77 0.96 14.90
N ARG A 64 -6.95 1.04 15.51
CA ARG A 64 -8.22 1.22 14.79
C ARG A 64 -8.26 2.54 14.02
N GLN A 65 -7.85 3.64 14.63
CA GLN A 65 -7.77 4.94 13.95
C GLN A 65 -6.82 4.88 12.75
N TYR A 66 -5.68 4.23 12.92
CA TYR A 66 -4.70 4.05 11.85
C TYR A 66 -5.26 3.22 10.69
N ILE A 67 -5.89 2.08 10.97
CA ILE A 67 -6.49 1.22 9.94
C ILE A 67 -7.65 1.95 9.24
N ALA A 68 -8.50 2.66 9.98
CA ALA A 68 -9.60 3.44 9.42
C ALA A 68 -9.10 4.55 8.49
N MET A 69 -8.03 5.25 8.87
CA MET A 69 -7.37 6.24 8.02
C MET A 69 -6.86 5.59 6.73
N MET A 70 -6.25 4.42 6.80
CA MET A 70 -5.76 3.71 5.61
C MET A 70 -6.90 3.24 4.70
N LEU A 71 -8.00 2.73 5.26
CA LEU A 71 -9.19 2.37 4.48
C LEU A 71 -9.77 3.58 3.73
N ARG A 72 -9.86 4.74 4.40
CA ARG A 72 -10.31 5.99 3.77
C ARG A 72 -9.41 6.41 2.60
N LYS A 73 -8.09 6.27 2.75
CA LYS A 73 -7.12 6.57 1.68
C LYS A 73 -7.27 5.62 0.48
N ILE A 74 -7.57 4.35 0.71
CA ILE A 74 -7.84 3.38 -0.36
C ILE A 74 -9.13 3.73 -1.13
N GLU A 75 -10.16 4.19 -0.42
CA GLU A 75 -11.43 4.60 -1.03
C GLU A 75 -11.29 5.89 -1.85
N ASN A 76 -10.56 6.88 -1.33
CA ASN A 76 -10.35 8.18 -1.97
C ASN A 76 -9.14 8.22 -2.92
N PHE A 77 -8.77 7.08 -3.51
CA PHE A 77 -7.57 6.91 -4.35
C PHE A 77 -7.33 8.00 -5.40
N LYS A 78 -8.39 8.54 -6.03
CA LYS A 78 -8.27 9.55 -7.09
C LYS A 78 -7.94 10.96 -6.57
N GLN A 79 -8.12 11.21 -5.27
CA GLN A 79 -7.93 12.51 -4.62
C GLN A 79 -6.67 12.54 -3.74
N GLU A 80 -6.19 11.37 -3.32
CA GLU A 80 -5.00 11.22 -2.49
C GLU A 80 -3.70 11.19 -3.32
N HIS A 81 -2.62 11.72 -2.76
CA HIS A 81 -1.31 11.70 -3.40
C HIS A 81 -0.81 10.25 -3.58
N GLU A 82 -0.23 9.93 -4.75
CA GLU A 82 0.24 8.58 -5.14
C GLU A 82 1.17 7.94 -4.11
N TRP A 83 1.94 8.76 -3.39
CA TRP A 83 2.86 8.33 -2.34
C TRP A 83 2.16 7.75 -1.09
N SER A 84 0.95 8.21 -0.76
CA SER A 84 0.14 7.63 0.33
C SER A 84 -0.15 6.16 0.06
N LEU A 85 -0.33 5.79 -1.20
CA LEU A 85 -0.65 4.43 -1.64
C LEU A 85 0.59 3.54 -1.69
N TRP A 86 1.71 4.09 -2.14
CA TRP A 86 3.02 3.43 -2.01
C TRP A 86 3.33 3.07 -0.56
N ASN A 87 3.02 3.96 0.39
CA ASN A 87 3.20 3.67 1.81
C ASN A 87 2.30 2.52 2.31
N ILE A 88 1.05 2.44 1.83
CA ILE A 88 0.14 1.33 2.14
C ILE A 88 0.71 0.02 1.60
N LEU A 89 1.14 -0.01 0.34
CA LEU A 89 1.77 -1.17 -0.27
C LEU A 89 3.02 -1.61 0.49
N HIS A 90 3.91 -0.67 0.81
CA HIS A 90 5.15 -0.98 1.52
C HIS A 90 4.89 -1.64 2.90
N LYS A 91 3.82 -1.22 3.58
CA LYS A 91 3.46 -1.72 4.92
C LYS A 91 2.70 -3.03 4.91
N PHE A 92 1.76 -3.20 3.99
CA PHE A 92 0.86 -4.36 3.98
C PHE A 92 1.20 -5.41 2.93
N CYS A 93 2.08 -5.09 2.00
CA CYS A 93 2.49 -6.00 0.95
C CYS A 93 4.00 -6.23 0.99
N TRP A 94 4.40 -7.35 0.41
CA TRP A 94 5.78 -7.60 0.03
C TRP A 94 5.79 -8.31 -1.31
N LEU A 95 6.91 -8.19 -2.03
CA LEU A 95 7.08 -8.80 -3.34
C LEU A 95 7.81 -10.13 -3.15
N ASN A 96 7.12 -11.24 -3.43
CA ASN A 96 7.69 -12.58 -3.41
C ASN A 96 7.63 -13.18 -4.82
N GLN A 97 8.77 -13.52 -5.41
CA GLN A 97 8.84 -14.14 -6.75
C GLN A 97 7.96 -13.42 -7.80
N TYR A 98 8.00 -12.08 -7.81
CA TYR A 98 7.20 -11.21 -8.67
C TYR A 98 5.68 -11.19 -8.43
N GLN A 99 5.22 -11.84 -7.37
CA GLN A 99 3.84 -11.76 -6.90
C GLN A 99 3.75 -10.87 -5.65
N ILE A 100 2.69 -10.08 -5.58
CA ILE A 100 2.41 -9.24 -4.42
C ILE A 100 1.65 -10.08 -3.41
N GLN A 101 2.28 -10.31 -2.26
CA GLN A 101 1.73 -11.03 -1.14
C GLN A 101 1.44 -10.07 0.02
N LEU A 102 0.42 -10.39 0.82
CA LEU A 102 0.13 -9.62 2.03
C LEU A 102 1.17 -9.96 3.10
N ARG A 103 1.56 -8.98 3.91
CA ARG A 103 2.30 -9.25 5.15
C ARG A 103 1.31 -9.75 6.20
N GLU A 104 1.71 -10.77 6.94
CA GLU A 104 1.03 -11.10 8.20
C GLU A 104 1.34 -9.97 9.19
N VAL A 105 0.30 -9.33 9.72
CA VAL A 105 0.36 -8.22 10.68
C VAL A 105 -0.37 -8.63 11.95
#